data_AF-A0A5C6JWV7-F1
#
_entry.id   AF-A0A5C6JWV7-F1
#
_cell.length_a   1.000
_cell.length_b   1.000
_cell.length_c   1.000
_cell.angle_alpha   90.00
_cell.angle_beta   90.00
_cell.angle_gamma   90.00
#
_symmetry.space_group_name_H-M   'P 1'
#
loop_
_entity.id
_entity.type
_entity.pdbx_description
1 polymer ?
#
loop_
_entity_poly.entity_id
_entity_poly.type
_entity_poly.pdbx_seq_one_letter_code
_entity_poly.pdbx_strand_id
1 'polypeptide(L)'
;MEELRLRTARSGLDFIHVNVWETRDARAEALAFADVWNVAGPILLDETGDYAAALGITGVPTNVLVDARGIVRAVGAVTPAELEQAVRELLSE
;
A
#
# COMPACT_ATOMS: atom_id res chain seq x y z
N MET A 1 6.90 -6.53 2.99
CA MET A 1 6.20 -5.28 3.35
C MET A 1 6.48 -4.89 4.79
N GLU A 2 6.05 -5.69 5.78
CA GLU A 2 6.24 -5.33 7.20
C GLU A 2 7.70 -5.16 7.63
N GLU A 3 8.60 -6.06 7.20
CA GLU A 3 10.03 -5.90 7.45
C GLU A 3 10.59 -4.59 6.84
N LEU A 4 10.18 -4.27 5.61
CA LEU A 4 10.60 -3.04 4.94
C LEU A 4 10.06 -1.81 5.67
N ARG A 5 8.79 -1.83 6.10
CA ARG A 5 8.16 -0.79 6.93
C ARG A 5 8.92 -0.57 8.23
N LEU A 6 9.25 -1.64 8.95
CA LEU A 6 10.00 -1.56 10.21
C LEU A 6 11.41 -1.00 9.98
N ARG A 7 12.11 -1.45 8.93
CA ARG A 7 13.44 -0.95 8.54
C ARG A 7 13.43 0.53 8.16
N THR A 8 12.34 1.02 7.59
CA THR A 8 12.20 2.39 7.06
C THR A 8 11.37 3.31 7.96
N ALA A 9 10.94 2.85 9.15
CA ALA A 9 10.11 3.62 10.08
C ALA A 9 10.74 4.95 10.53
N ARG A 10 12.06 5.11 10.37
CA ARG A 10 12.80 6.36 10.69
C ARG A 10 13.27 7.13 9.45
N SER A 11 12.97 6.65 8.25
CA SER A 11 13.43 7.27 6.99
C SER A 11 12.37 8.14 6.31
N GLY A 12 11.25 8.43 6.98
CA GLY A 12 10.18 9.27 6.41
C GLY A 12 9.32 8.56 5.37
N LEU A 13 9.33 7.22 5.34
CA LEU A 13 8.48 6.41 4.48
C LEU A 13 7.26 5.91 5.25
N ASP A 14 6.08 6.26 4.77
CA ASP A 14 4.81 5.76 5.30
C ASP A 14 4.27 4.62 4.44
N PHE A 15 3.77 3.58 5.10
CA PHE A 15 3.03 2.50 4.47
C PHE A 15 1.56 2.62 4.84
N ILE A 16 0.72 2.85 3.82
CA ILE A 16 -0.73 2.92 3.95
C ILE A 16 -1.31 1.74 3.19
N HIS A 17 -2.11 0.92 3.88
CA HIS A 17 -2.83 -0.18 3.26
C HIS A 17 -4.20 0.32 2.82
N VAL A 18 -4.60 0.01 1.59
CA VAL A 18 -5.93 0.38 1.09
C VAL A 18 -6.67 -0.90 0.74
N ASN A 19 -7.75 -1.17 1.46
CA ASN A 19 -8.63 -2.29 1.16
C ASN A 19 -9.65 -1.90 0.10
N VAL A 20 -9.81 -2.72 -0.93
CA VAL A 20 -10.62 -2.40 -2.12
C VAL A 20 -11.55 -3.56 -2.45
N TRP A 21 -12.71 -3.26 -3.03
CA TRP A 21 -13.67 -4.24 -3.58
C TRP A 21 -14.25 -5.24 -2.59
N GLU A 22 -14.29 -4.90 -1.30
CA GLU A 22 -15.04 -5.70 -0.34
C GLU A 22 -16.53 -5.64 -0.60
N THR A 23 -17.18 -6.79 -0.57
CA THR A 23 -18.62 -6.91 -0.88
C THR A 23 -19.50 -7.01 0.37
N ARG A 24 -18.87 -7.18 1.54
CA ARG A 24 -19.48 -7.25 2.88
C ARG A 24 -18.60 -6.45 3.83
N ASP A 25 -19.13 -6.13 5.03
CA ASP A 25 -18.50 -5.30 6.09
C ASP A 25 -16.98 -5.12 5.93
N ALA A 26 -16.58 -4.11 5.14
CA ALA A 26 -15.22 -3.97 4.65
C ALA A 26 -14.24 -3.73 5.80
N ARG A 27 -14.73 -3.13 6.89
CA ARG A 27 -13.96 -2.89 8.10
C ARG A 27 -13.67 -4.20 8.83
N ALA A 28 -14.69 -5.05 9.02
CA ALA A 28 -14.51 -6.32 9.69
C ALA A 28 -13.54 -7.24 8.91
N GLU A 29 -13.68 -7.31 7.59
CA GLU A 29 -12.82 -8.13 6.73
C GLU A 29 -11.37 -7.61 6.72
N ALA A 30 -11.18 -6.30 6.59
CA ALA A 30 -9.84 -5.68 6.67
C ALA A 30 -9.15 -5.95 8.02
N LEU A 31 -9.89 -5.83 9.14
CA LEU A 31 -9.35 -6.07 10.47
C LEU A 31 -9.01 -7.55 10.68
N ALA A 32 -9.85 -8.47 10.20
CA ALA A 32 -9.58 -9.91 10.26
C ALA A 32 -8.34 -10.29 9.43
N PHE A 33 -8.19 -9.73 8.23
CA PHE A 33 -7.00 -9.92 7.41
C PHE A 33 -5.75 -9.40 8.13
N ALA A 34 -5.84 -8.21 8.73
CA ALA A 34 -4.73 -7.60 9.44
C ALA A 34 -4.28 -8.43 10.65
N ASP A 35 -5.22 -9.01 11.40
CA ASP A 35 -4.94 -9.88 12.54
C ASP A 35 -4.21 -11.17 12.12
N VAL A 36 -4.70 -11.84 11.07
CA VAL A 36 -4.11 -13.08 10.56
C VAL A 36 -2.70 -12.88 10.00
N TRP A 37 -2.49 -11.77 9.28
CA TRP A 37 -1.24 -11.51 8.56
C TRP A 37 -0.31 -10.53 9.28
N ASN A 38 -0.67 -10.12 10.50
CA ASN A 38 0.07 -9.16 11.32
C ASN A 38 0.37 -7.87 10.55
N VAL A 39 -0.62 -7.36 9.81
CA VAL A 39 -0.51 -6.11 9.04
C VAL A 39 -0.64 -4.95 10.01
N ALA A 40 0.45 -4.23 10.20
CA ALA A 40 0.48 -3.04 11.04
C ALA A 40 0.43 -1.76 10.21
N GLY A 41 -0.12 -0.69 10.81
CA GLY A 41 -0.21 0.64 10.22
C GLY A 41 -1.63 1.04 9.82
N PRO A 42 -1.79 2.21 9.19
CA PRO A 42 -3.09 2.70 8.73
C PRO A 42 -3.67 1.79 7.65
N ILE A 43 -4.94 1.41 7.82
CA ILE A 43 -5.72 0.70 6.81
C ILE A 43 -6.90 1.62 6.43
N LEU A 44 -6.94 2.00 5.17
CA LEU A 44 -8.04 2.76 4.57
C LEU A 44 -8.98 1.81 3.83
N LEU A 45 -10.24 2.19 3.73
CA LEU A 45 -11.26 1.44 3.01
C LEU A 45 -11.69 2.25 1.78
N ASP A 46 -11.52 1.67 0.59
CA ASP A 46 -12.07 2.17 -0.65
C ASP A 46 -13.45 1.53 -0.88
N GLU A 47 -14.44 2.02 -0.15
CA GLU A 47 -15.78 1.42 -0.10
C GLU A 47 -16.52 1.50 -1.44
N THR A 48 -16.19 2.49 -2.29
CA THR A 48 -16.82 2.68 -3.61
C THR A 48 -15.99 2.08 -4.74
N GLY A 49 -14.70 1.85 -4.54
CA GLY A 49 -13.77 1.45 -5.59
C GLY A 49 -13.24 2.63 -6.43
N ASP A 50 -13.57 3.87 -6.08
CA ASP A 50 -13.20 5.06 -6.84
C ASP A 50 -11.69 5.30 -6.80
N TYR A 51 -11.02 5.00 -5.68
CA TYR A 51 -9.57 5.12 -5.58
C TYR A 51 -8.87 4.12 -6.49
N ALA A 52 -9.28 2.84 -6.45
CA ALA A 52 -8.76 1.82 -7.35
C ALA A 52 -8.99 2.18 -8.83
N ALA A 53 -10.19 2.67 -9.15
CA ALA A 53 -10.55 3.08 -10.51
C ALA A 53 -9.71 4.27 -11.01
N ALA A 54 -9.50 5.30 -10.18
CA ALA A 54 -8.71 6.47 -10.54
C ALA A 54 -7.26 6.14 -10.88
N LEU A 55 -6.72 5.08 -10.27
CA LEU A 55 -5.36 4.58 -10.50
C LEU A 55 -5.29 3.47 -11.56
N GLY A 56 -6.41 3.09 -12.17
CA GLY A 56 -6.47 2.02 -13.16
C GLY A 56 -6.11 0.64 -12.59
N ILE A 57 -6.30 0.43 -11.28
CA ILE A 57 -5.98 -0.83 -10.61
C ILE A 57 -7.07 -1.85 -10.98
N THR A 58 -6.66 -2.99 -11.54
CA THR A 58 -7.57 -4.07 -11.98
C THR A 58 -7.37 -5.38 -11.22
N GLY A 59 -6.45 -5.41 -10.25
CA GLY A 59 -6.17 -6.59 -9.45
C GLY A 59 -5.37 -6.26 -8.20
N VAL A 60 -5.43 -7.17 -7.22
CA VAL A 60 -4.69 -7.10 -5.97
C VAL A 60 -3.78 -8.34 -5.83
N PRO A 61 -2.61 -8.22 -5.17
CA PRO A 61 -2.05 -7.00 -4.58
C PRO A 61 -1.48 -6.04 -5.65
N THR A 62 -1.64 -4.73 -5.42
CA THR A 62 -1.02 -3.66 -6.22
C THR A 62 -0.38 -2.64 -5.29
N ASN A 63 0.90 -2.35 -5.50
CA ASN A 63 1.60 -1.28 -4.76
C ASN A 63 1.54 0.03 -5.55
N VAL A 64 1.34 1.14 -4.85
CA VAL A 64 1.37 2.50 -5.39
C VAL A 64 2.47 3.26 -4.66
N LEU A 65 3.46 3.76 -5.41
CA LEU A 65 4.56 4.52 -4.83
C LEU A 65 4.33 6.01 -5.05
N VAL A 66 4.36 6.79 -3.98
CA VAL A 66 4.07 8.23 -3.99
C VAL A 66 5.26 8.98 -3.39
N ASP A 67 5.75 10.01 -4.08
CA ASP A 67 6.84 10.85 -3.58
C ASP A 67 6.38 11.91 -2.56
N ALA A 68 7.33 12.60 -1.93
CA ALA A 68 7.06 13.61 -0.91
C ALA A 68 6.24 14.82 -1.40
N ARG A 69 6.06 14.97 -2.72
CA ARG A 69 5.22 16.01 -3.33
C ARG A 69 3.82 15.50 -3.67
N GLY A 70 3.51 14.23 -3.37
CA GLY A 70 2.23 13.59 -3.67
C GLY A 70 2.14 13.06 -5.11
N ILE A 71 3.26 12.90 -5.82
CA ILE A 71 3.25 12.41 -7.21
C ILE A 71 3.38 10.89 -7.23
N VAL A 72 2.48 10.21 -7.95
CA VAL A 72 2.58 8.76 -8.19
C VAL A 72 3.76 8.47 -9.11
N ARG A 73 4.71 7.68 -8.63
CA ARG A 73 5.96 7.33 -9.33
C ARG A 73 5.92 5.94 -9.95
N ALA A 74 5.15 5.03 -9.34
CA ALA A 74 4.96 3.68 -9.84
C ALA A 74 3.63 3.10 -9.36
N VAL A 75 3.03 2.25 -10.19
CA VAL A 75 1.86 1.41 -9.85
C VAL A 75 2.17 -0.02 -10.29
N GLY A 76 1.89 -1.00 -9.43
CA GLY A 76 2.02 -2.42 -9.76
C GLY A 76 3.38 -3.05 -9.49
N ALA A 77 4.28 -2.40 -8.72
CA ALA A 77 5.51 -3.05 -8.28
C ALA A 77 5.18 -4.32 -7.47
N VAL A 78 5.56 -5.51 -7.94
CA VAL A 78 5.07 -6.79 -7.40
C VAL A 78 6.18 -7.65 -6.80
N THR A 79 7.40 -7.61 -7.34
CA THR A 79 8.48 -8.35 -6.71
C THR A 79 9.07 -7.57 -5.53
N PRO A 80 9.57 -8.25 -4.48
CA PRO A 80 10.27 -7.58 -3.39
C PRO A 80 11.45 -6.72 -3.88
N ALA A 81 12.17 -7.19 -4.90
CA ALA A 81 13.33 -6.48 -5.46
C ALA A 81 12.93 -5.17 -6.15
N GLU A 82 11.87 -5.19 -6.97
CA GLU A 82 11.35 -3.98 -7.63
C GLU A 82 10.86 -2.96 -6.60
N LEU A 83 10.14 -3.43 -5.58
CA LEU A 83 9.68 -2.57 -4.50
C LEU A 83 10.85 -1.95 -3.73
N GLU A 84 11.84 -2.75 -3.34
CA GLU A 84 13.00 -2.25 -2.61
C GLU A 84 13.80 -1.24 -3.43
N GLN A 85 13.97 -1.49 -4.73
CA GLN A 85 14.64 -0.55 -5.62
C GLN A 85 13.87 0.77 -5.72
N ALA A 86 12.56 0.70 -5.95
CA ALA A 86 11.72 1.89 -6.07
C ALA A 86 11.70 2.71 -4.76
N VAL A 87 11.67 2.03 -3.60
CA VAL A 87 11.78 2.68 -2.28
C VAL A 87 13.15 3.35 -2.09
N ARG A 88 14.25 2.71 -2.49
CA ARG A 88 15.58 3.32 -2.40
C ARG A 88 15.68 4.58 -3.25
N GLU A 89 15.14 4.55 -4.46
CA GLU A 89 15.10 5.72 -5.35
C GLU A 89 14.31 6.86 -4.72
N LEU A 90 13.12 6.56 -4.18
CA LEU A 90 12.26 7.55 -3.52
C LEU A 90 12.94 8.24 -2.33
N LEU A 91 13.68 7.48 -1.52
CA LEU A 91 14.37 7.98 -0.33
C LEU A 91 15.66 8.75 -0.64
N SER A 92 16.11 8.72 -1.90
CA SER A 92 17.33 9.42 -2.34
C SER A 92 17.08 10.78 -3.00
N GLU A 93 15.81 11.16 -3.15
CA GLU A 93 15.37 12.48 -3.65
C GLU A 93 15.44 13.56 -2.58
#